data_AF-A0A817DMK8-F1
#
_entry.id   AF-A0A817DMK8-F1
#
_cell.length_a   1.000
_cell.length_b   1.000
_cell.length_c   1.000
_cell.angle_alpha   90.00
_cell.angle_beta   90.00
_cell.angle_gamma   90.00
#
_symmetry.space_group_name_H-M   'P 1'
#
loop_
_entity.id
_entity.type
_entity.pdbx_description
1 polymer ?
#
loop_
_entity_poly.entity_id
_entity_poly.type
_entity_poly.pdbx_seq_one_letter_code
_entity_poly.pdbx_strand_id
1 'polypeptide(L)'
;MAVEKSLEVDFRDPAHDPRIVPGNTVTYLRTIQGFYKEILDYPVKYNHVNAQQSIREVLNLLGGLQEPKRHYHGVVYRGMGLESVASSAYKKGLLFYWSGFTSCTKELKIATKWNECTAVFFINIPQRFSHACSNIEDISKFPSEKEVLLQPYTCFRVLNDPIQFKDSGKDVTKIELVIEGTAYAGTYCISQYGQKVFWFGQQNKARWNFANVGYGTINNDHELTIQWGDLPLAHDKYSGILTLKLSPDYQSMLKTYDSNKIFWGTEFRRISNEYLDKFEIDKNMK
;
A
#
# COMPACT_ATOMS: atom_id res chain seq x y z
N MET A 1 -39.78 -19.80 -24.36
CA MET A 1 -39.27 -18.45 -24.07
C MET A 1 -38.47 -18.54 -22.79
N ALA A 2 -37.14 -18.63 -22.91
CA ALA A 2 -36.25 -18.68 -21.75
C ALA A 2 -35.82 -17.25 -21.40
N VAL A 3 -35.97 -16.89 -20.12
CA VAL A 3 -35.56 -15.59 -19.59
C VAL A 3 -34.05 -15.60 -19.44
N GLU A 4 -33.37 -14.66 -20.12
CA GLU A 4 -31.95 -14.34 -19.92
C GLU A 4 -31.72 -13.99 -18.45
N LYS A 5 -30.90 -14.79 -17.75
CA LYS A 5 -30.32 -14.40 -16.47
C LYS A 5 -29.20 -13.40 -16.76
N SER A 6 -29.37 -12.16 -16.33
CA SER A 6 -28.30 -11.16 -16.37
C SER A 6 -27.14 -11.60 -15.48
N LEU A 7 -25.93 -11.57 -16.04
CA LEU A 7 -24.65 -11.91 -15.42
C LEU A 7 -24.15 -10.84 -14.41
N GLU A 8 -25.05 -10.10 -13.76
CA GLU A 8 -24.68 -8.97 -12.89
C GLU A 8 -24.66 -9.31 -11.39
N VAL A 9 -24.84 -10.58 -11.03
CA VAL A 9 -24.89 -11.00 -9.62
C VAL A 9 -23.86 -12.09 -9.32
N ASP A 10 -22.56 -11.83 -9.52
CA ASP A 10 -21.52 -12.56 -8.76
C ASP A 10 -20.08 -11.99 -8.86
N PHE A 11 -19.86 -10.74 -8.46
CA PHE A 11 -18.49 -10.21 -8.33
C PHE A 11 -18.32 -9.40 -7.06
N ARG A 12 -18.48 -10.05 -5.90
CA ARG A 12 -18.15 -9.42 -4.61
C ARG A 12 -18.15 -10.33 -3.39
N ASP A 13 -17.69 -11.59 -3.49
CA ASP A 13 -17.49 -12.40 -2.29
C ASP A 13 -16.01 -12.68 -1.97
N PRO A 14 -15.39 -11.90 -1.06
CA PRO A 14 -14.08 -12.17 -0.48
C PRO A 14 -13.96 -13.53 0.23
N ALA A 15 -15.07 -14.22 0.53
CA ALA A 15 -15.07 -15.50 1.22
C ALA A 15 -14.51 -16.68 0.39
N HIS A 16 -14.23 -16.48 -0.91
CA HIS A 16 -13.77 -17.53 -1.82
C HIS A 16 -12.26 -17.54 -2.10
N ASP A 17 -11.46 -16.67 -1.49
CA ASP A 17 -10.00 -16.68 -1.65
C ASP A 17 -9.24 -16.89 -0.32
N PRO A 18 -8.53 -18.02 -0.15
CA PRO A 18 -7.83 -18.36 1.09
C PRO A 18 -6.60 -17.49 1.40
N ARG A 19 -6.28 -16.48 0.56
CA ARG A 19 -5.07 -15.63 0.67
C ARG A 19 -5.36 -14.19 1.08
N ILE A 20 -6.61 -13.74 1.03
CA ILE A 20 -7.02 -12.46 1.62
C ILE A 20 -7.32 -12.72 3.09
N VAL A 21 -6.46 -12.26 3.98
CA VAL A 21 -6.72 -12.30 5.42
C VAL A 21 -7.79 -11.26 5.78
N PRO A 22 -9.01 -11.66 6.18
CA PRO A 22 -10.05 -10.73 6.63
C PRO A 22 -9.62 -10.10 7.96
N GLY A 23 -9.84 -8.80 8.12
CA GLY A 23 -9.49 -8.07 9.36
C GLY A 23 -9.04 -6.62 9.15
N ASN A 24 -8.82 -6.18 7.91
CA ASN A 24 -8.30 -4.83 7.63
C ASN A 24 -9.39 -3.73 7.56
N THR A 25 -10.65 -4.06 7.81
CA THR A 25 -11.80 -3.16 7.55
C THR A 25 -11.84 -1.98 8.52
N VAL A 26 -11.38 -2.12 9.77
CA VAL A 26 -11.53 -1.07 10.79
C VAL A 26 -10.46 0.03 10.70
N THR A 27 -9.28 -0.24 10.11
CA THR A 27 -8.28 0.81 9.85
C THR A 27 -8.57 1.56 8.54
N TYR A 28 -9.43 1.01 7.68
CA TYR A 28 -9.79 1.60 6.38
C TYR A 28 -10.30 3.04 6.52
N LEU A 29 -11.01 3.36 7.61
CA LEU A 29 -11.55 4.71 7.91
C LEU A 29 -10.54 5.68 8.55
N ARG A 30 -9.36 5.22 9.01
CA ARG A 30 -8.33 6.07 9.67
C ARG A 30 -7.12 6.39 8.78
N THR A 31 -7.06 5.86 7.56
CA THR A 31 -5.99 6.14 6.60
C THR A 31 -6.44 7.16 5.56
N ILE A 32 -5.48 7.74 4.83
CA ILE A 32 -5.75 8.69 3.73
C ILE A 32 -6.79 8.16 2.72
N GLN A 33 -6.89 6.85 2.48
CA GLN A 33 -7.97 6.25 1.66
C GLN A 33 -9.36 6.32 2.30
N GLY A 34 -9.46 6.16 3.63
CA GLY A 34 -10.69 6.40 4.37
C GLY A 34 -11.09 7.86 4.35
N PHE A 35 -10.12 8.77 4.44
CA PHE A 35 -10.33 10.21 4.28
C PHE A 35 -10.80 10.55 2.86
N TYR A 36 -10.15 10.00 1.82
CA TYR A 36 -10.60 10.15 0.42
C TYR A 36 -12.01 9.60 0.21
N LYS A 37 -12.30 8.40 0.75
CA LYS A 37 -13.62 7.80 0.63
C LYS A 37 -14.68 8.59 1.40
N GLU A 38 -14.39 9.07 2.60
CA GLU A 38 -15.32 9.89 3.40
C GLU A 38 -15.59 11.25 2.72
N ILE A 39 -14.58 11.87 2.09
CA ILE A 39 -14.74 13.09 1.30
C ILE A 39 -15.57 12.85 0.04
N LEU A 40 -15.34 11.74 -0.67
CA LEU A 40 -16.07 11.40 -1.89
C LEU A 40 -17.51 10.95 -1.61
N ASP A 41 -17.74 10.21 -0.52
CA ASP A 41 -19.05 9.63 -0.17
C ASP A 41 -19.95 10.62 0.60
N TYR A 42 -19.38 11.64 1.27
CA TYR A 42 -20.14 12.61 2.07
C TYR A 42 -19.86 14.09 1.70
N PRO A 43 -20.01 14.51 0.43
CA PRO A 43 -19.68 15.87 0.01
C PRO A 43 -20.46 16.97 0.75
N VAL A 44 -21.69 16.64 1.19
CA VAL A 44 -22.58 17.57 1.93
C VAL A 44 -22.10 17.81 3.38
N LYS A 45 -21.43 16.82 3.99
CA LYS A 45 -20.87 16.94 5.36
C LYS A 45 -19.66 17.89 5.37
N TYR A 46 -18.95 18.00 4.25
CA TYR A 46 -17.75 18.81 4.08
C TYR A 46 -17.96 19.99 3.15
N ASN A 47 -19.15 20.60 3.20
CA ASN A 47 -19.70 21.65 2.31
C ASN A 47 -18.80 22.85 1.89
N HIS A 48 -17.53 22.90 2.28
CA HIS A 48 -16.56 23.93 1.93
C HIS A 48 -15.17 23.42 1.51
N VAL A 49 -14.92 22.11 1.46
CA VAL A 49 -13.61 21.57 1.05
C VAL A 49 -13.76 20.91 -0.32
N ASN A 50 -13.40 21.65 -1.38
CA ASN A 50 -13.34 21.02 -2.71
C ASN A 50 -12.25 19.91 -2.69
N ALA A 51 -12.38 18.92 -3.59
CA ALA A 51 -11.45 17.80 -3.64
C ALA A 51 -9.98 18.24 -3.74
N GLN A 52 -9.70 19.37 -4.41
CA GLN A 52 -8.35 19.94 -4.52
C GLN A 52 -7.79 20.40 -3.18
N GLN A 53 -8.60 21.02 -2.31
CA GLN A 53 -8.20 21.43 -0.99
C GLN A 53 -7.94 20.21 -0.10
N SER A 54 -8.78 19.18 -0.19
CA SER A 54 -8.54 17.92 0.52
C SER A 54 -7.23 17.24 0.11
N ILE A 55 -6.95 17.20 -1.20
CA ILE A 55 -5.69 16.70 -1.76
C ILE A 55 -4.52 17.53 -1.22
N ARG A 56 -4.63 18.86 -1.22
CA ARG A 56 -3.59 19.75 -0.71
C ARG A 56 -3.30 19.52 0.77
N GLU A 57 -4.32 19.38 1.61
CA GLU A 57 -4.13 19.10 3.04
C GLU A 57 -3.50 17.73 3.27
N VAL A 58 -3.90 16.72 2.50
CA VAL A 58 -3.26 15.40 2.49
C VAL A 58 -1.78 15.53 2.09
N LEU A 59 -1.47 16.29 1.04
CA LEU A 59 -0.09 16.51 0.60
C LEU A 59 0.74 17.29 1.63
N ASN A 60 0.16 18.30 2.29
CA ASN A 60 0.81 19.04 3.37
C ASN A 60 1.12 18.12 4.56
N LEU A 61 0.15 17.27 4.94
CA LEU A 61 0.34 16.27 5.98
C LEU A 61 1.47 15.30 5.58
N LEU A 62 1.45 14.76 4.36
CA LEU A 62 2.50 13.88 3.85
C LEU A 62 3.87 14.56 3.87
N GLY A 63 3.96 15.82 3.47
CA GLY A 63 5.19 16.62 3.52
C GLY A 63 5.69 16.80 4.96
N GLY A 64 4.79 17.13 5.88
CA GLY A 64 5.10 17.25 7.31
C GLY A 64 5.58 15.94 7.93
N LEU A 65 4.98 14.81 7.54
CA LEU A 65 5.39 13.46 7.98
C LEU A 65 6.82 13.11 7.53
N GLN A 66 7.28 13.67 6.40
CA GLN A 66 8.63 13.41 5.86
C GLN A 66 9.74 14.27 6.48
N GLU A 67 9.43 15.20 7.38
CA GLU A 67 10.46 16.02 8.05
C GLU A 67 11.49 15.15 8.80
N PRO A 68 12.80 15.38 8.64
CA PRO A 68 13.85 14.57 9.26
C PRO A 68 13.71 14.41 10.78
N LYS A 69 13.23 15.44 11.48
CA LYS A 69 13.02 15.41 12.94
C LYS A 69 11.99 14.37 13.38
N ARG A 70 11.14 13.89 12.47
CA ARG A 70 10.10 12.89 12.73
C ARG A 70 10.53 11.48 12.36
N HIS A 71 11.65 11.30 11.66
CA HIS A 71 12.11 9.98 11.24
C HIS A 71 12.32 9.09 12.46
N TYR A 72 11.80 7.86 12.39
CA TYR A 72 11.86 6.92 13.50
C TYR A 72 12.50 5.60 13.05
N HIS A 73 13.39 5.06 13.88
CA HIS A 73 13.91 3.70 13.75
C HIS A 73 13.87 3.00 15.12
N GLY A 74 13.87 1.68 15.11
CA GLY A 74 13.71 0.86 16.31
C GLY A 74 12.53 -0.10 16.19
N VAL A 75 12.03 -0.60 17.32
CA VAL A 75 10.90 -1.53 17.37
C VAL A 75 9.61 -0.77 17.68
N VAL A 76 8.58 -1.01 16.87
CA VAL A 76 7.22 -0.55 17.13
C VAL A 76 6.27 -1.74 17.19
N TYR A 77 5.10 -1.51 17.77
CA TYR A 77 4.10 -2.53 18.03
C TYR A 77 2.78 -2.14 17.38
N ARG A 78 2.07 -3.12 16.81
CA ARG A 78 0.71 -2.96 16.31
C ARG A 78 -0.14 -4.11 16.82
N GLY A 79 -1.13 -3.81 17.67
CA GLY A 79 -2.13 -4.77 18.09
C GLY A 79 -3.23 -4.90 17.05
N MET A 80 -3.67 -6.12 16.78
CA MET A 80 -4.79 -6.41 15.88
C MET A 80 -5.60 -7.59 16.41
N GLY A 81 -6.91 -7.56 16.14
CA GLY A 81 -7.74 -8.76 16.19
C GLY A 81 -7.52 -9.56 14.91
N LEU A 82 -6.84 -10.69 15.04
CA LEU A 82 -6.74 -11.72 13.99
C LEU A 82 -7.52 -12.96 14.42
N GLU A 83 -8.25 -13.53 13.47
CA GLU A 83 -8.77 -14.88 13.63
C GLU A 83 -7.60 -15.89 13.69
N SER A 84 -7.82 -17.05 14.31
CA SER A 84 -6.78 -18.06 14.48
C SER A 84 -6.17 -18.50 13.13
N VAL A 85 -7.02 -18.70 12.12
CA VAL A 85 -6.62 -19.08 10.75
C VAL A 85 -5.74 -18.00 10.12
N ALA A 86 -6.12 -16.72 10.26
CA ALA A 86 -5.37 -15.57 9.74
C ALA A 86 -3.94 -15.47 10.29
N SER A 87 -3.75 -15.80 11.57
CA SER A 87 -2.42 -15.77 12.19
C SER A 87 -1.46 -16.80 11.58
N SER A 88 -1.98 -17.96 11.18
CA SER A 88 -1.18 -19.07 10.67
C SER A 88 -0.56 -18.81 9.29
N ALA A 89 -1.11 -17.83 8.55
CA ALA A 89 -0.60 -17.40 7.24
C ALA A 89 0.77 -16.70 7.33
N TYR A 90 1.10 -16.08 8.46
CA TYR A 90 2.36 -15.35 8.65
C TYR A 90 3.53 -16.30 8.92
N LYS A 91 3.97 -17.05 7.90
CA LYS A 91 5.12 -17.96 8.00
C LYS A 91 6.45 -17.24 7.85
N LYS A 92 7.49 -17.76 8.49
CA LYS A 92 8.86 -17.25 8.33
C LYS A 92 9.22 -17.10 6.85
N GLY A 93 9.77 -15.93 6.51
CA GLY A 93 10.18 -15.59 5.14
C GLY A 93 9.08 -15.03 4.25
N LEU A 94 7.80 -15.07 4.67
CA LEU A 94 6.72 -14.42 3.95
C LEU A 94 7.03 -12.94 3.75
N LEU A 95 6.92 -12.47 2.50
CA LEU A 95 6.97 -11.08 2.10
C LEU A 95 5.57 -10.60 1.74
N PHE A 96 5.15 -9.48 2.31
CA PHE A 96 3.83 -8.89 2.04
C PHE A 96 3.85 -7.38 2.24
N TYR A 97 2.77 -6.71 1.84
CA TYR A 97 2.63 -5.27 1.95
C TYR A 97 1.35 -4.90 2.71
N TRP A 98 1.40 -3.79 3.43
CA TRP A 98 0.17 -3.12 3.87
C TRP A 98 -0.09 -1.91 2.98
N SER A 99 -1.24 -1.90 2.30
CA SER A 99 -1.60 -0.87 1.32
C SER A 99 -1.93 0.49 1.92
N GLY A 100 -2.38 0.51 3.18
CA GLY A 100 -2.69 1.73 3.91
C GLY A 100 -1.55 2.20 4.82
N PHE A 101 -1.72 3.40 5.37
CA PHE A 101 -0.94 3.83 6.52
C PHE A 101 -1.07 2.82 7.66
N THR A 102 0.04 2.53 8.31
CA THR A 102 0.08 1.61 9.43
C THR A 102 0.42 2.38 10.69
N SER A 103 -0.60 2.58 11.53
CA SER A 103 -0.43 3.15 12.86
C SER A 103 0.18 2.09 13.80
N CYS A 104 1.27 2.47 14.45
CA CYS A 104 1.99 1.66 15.43
C CYS A 104 2.28 2.50 16.67
N THR A 105 2.60 1.84 17.78
CA THR A 105 3.03 2.48 19.02
C THR A 105 4.43 2.03 19.41
N LYS A 106 5.17 2.86 20.14
CA LYS A 106 6.47 2.49 20.70
C LYS A 106 6.37 1.62 21.96
N GLU A 107 5.16 1.41 22.48
CA GLU A 107 4.96 0.67 23.74
C GLU A 107 4.06 -0.55 23.55
N LEU A 108 4.55 -1.73 23.92
CA LEU A 108 3.81 -2.98 23.82
C LEU A 108 2.48 -2.94 24.59
N LYS A 109 2.48 -2.36 25.80
CA LYS A 109 1.27 -2.25 26.64
C LYS A 109 0.15 -1.45 25.97
N ILE A 110 0.49 -0.47 25.14
CA ILE A 110 -0.50 0.32 24.39
C ILE A 110 -1.07 -0.53 23.24
N ALA A 111 -0.23 -1.31 22.55
CA ALA A 111 -0.67 -2.20 21.47
C ALA A 111 -1.61 -3.30 21.97
N THR A 112 -1.41 -3.83 23.18
CA THR A 112 -2.22 -4.91 23.76
C THR A 112 -3.44 -4.43 24.56
N LYS A 113 -3.58 -3.11 24.76
CA LYS A 113 -4.66 -2.53 25.58
C LYS A 113 -6.06 -2.87 25.06
N TRP A 114 -6.21 -3.05 23.75
CA TRP A 114 -7.50 -3.31 23.12
C TRP A 114 -8.02 -4.70 23.50
N ASN A 115 -9.29 -4.80 23.89
CA ASN A 115 -9.87 -6.05 24.38
C ASN A 115 -9.89 -7.17 23.34
N GLU A 116 -9.92 -6.82 22.07
CA GLU A 116 -9.96 -7.74 20.93
C GLU A 116 -8.57 -8.03 20.33
N CYS A 117 -7.49 -7.58 21.00
CA CYS A 117 -6.13 -7.82 20.53
C CYS A 117 -5.76 -9.30 20.74
N THR A 118 -5.80 -10.08 19.65
CA THR A 118 -5.39 -11.49 19.63
C THR A 118 -4.01 -11.70 19.03
N ALA A 119 -3.47 -10.66 18.38
CA ALA A 119 -2.11 -10.67 17.83
C ALA A 119 -1.42 -9.31 17.98
N VAL A 120 -0.10 -9.34 18.17
CA VAL A 120 0.76 -8.16 18.15
C VAL A 120 1.89 -8.36 17.16
N PHE A 121 2.00 -7.41 16.23
CA PHE A 121 3.12 -7.31 15.33
C PHE A 121 4.26 -6.55 15.98
N PHE A 122 5.42 -7.19 16.09
CA PHE A 122 6.68 -6.59 16.53
C PHE A 122 7.44 -6.18 15.28
N ILE A 123 7.44 -4.89 14.96
CA ILE A 123 7.95 -4.38 13.68
C ILE A 123 9.30 -3.72 13.93
N ASN A 124 10.37 -4.37 13.46
CA ASN A 124 11.69 -3.78 13.43
C ASN A 124 11.81 -2.81 12.23
N ILE A 125 12.16 -1.56 12.52
CA ILE A 125 12.38 -0.49 11.55
C ILE A 125 13.89 -0.23 11.48
N PRO A 126 14.61 -0.79 10.48
CA PRO A 126 16.00 -0.48 10.22
C PRO A 126 16.21 1.03 10.01
N GLN A 127 17.36 1.55 10.43
CA GLN A 127 17.71 2.96 10.26
C GLN A 127 17.61 3.42 8.79
N ARG A 128 17.96 2.56 7.82
CA ARG A 128 17.83 2.86 6.39
C ARG A 128 16.39 3.17 5.93
N PHE A 129 15.39 2.77 6.71
CA PHE A 129 13.97 2.99 6.42
C PHE A 129 13.31 4.02 7.34
N SER A 130 14.07 4.71 8.19
CA SER A 130 13.52 5.65 9.18
C SER A 130 12.70 6.80 8.57
N HIS A 131 13.00 7.17 7.33
CA HIS A 131 12.33 8.25 6.62
C HIS A 131 10.92 7.89 6.11
N ALA A 132 10.54 6.61 6.14
CA ALA A 132 9.18 6.16 5.85
C ALA A 132 8.36 5.88 7.12
N CYS A 133 8.90 6.20 8.29
CA CYS A 133 8.28 5.98 9.58
C CYS A 133 8.34 7.27 10.38
N SER A 134 7.19 7.84 10.69
CA SER A 134 7.11 9.17 11.31
C SER A 134 6.64 9.05 12.74
N ASN A 135 7.43 9.48 13.71
CA ASN A 135 6.93 9.78 15.05
C ASN A 135 6.02 11.00 14.96
N ILE A 136 4.76 10.82 15.37
CA ILE A 136 3.71 11.84 15.25
C ILE A 136 3.13 12.22 16.61
N GLU A 137 3.80 11.90 17.72
CA GLU A 137 3.32 12.23 19.06
C GLU A 137 2.96 13.71 19.25
N ASP A 138 3.76 14.63 18.73
CA ASP A 138 3.58 16.08 18.88
C ASP A 138 2.43 16.66 18.03
N ILE A 139 1.95 15.92 17.03
CA ILE A 139 0.86 16.36 16.13
C ILE A 139 -0.37 15.47 16.19
N SER A 140 -0.28 14.29 16.82
CA SER A 140 -1.40 13.38 17.00
C SER A 140 -2.39 13.98 17.99
N LYS A 141 -3.68 13.73 17.73
CA LYS A 141 -4.75 14.04 18.71
C LYS A 141 -4.64 13.16 19.96
N PHE A 142 -3.87 12.07 19.89
CA PHE A 142 -3.70 11.09 20.96
C PHE A 142 -2.21 10.90 21.28
N PRO A 143 -1.51 11.93 21.80
CA PRO A 143 -0.06 11.88 22.07
C PRO A 143 0.34 10.78 23.06
N SER A 144 -0.59 10.32 23.90
CA SER A 144 -0.39 9.21 24.83
C SER A 144 -0.26 7.85 24.14
N GLU A 145 -0.65 7.72 22.86
CA GLU A 145 -0.50 6.47 22.09
C GLU A 145 0.94 6.23 21.65
N LYS A 146 1.85 7.20 21.81
CA LYS A 146 3.27 7.08 21.43
C LYS A 146 3.43 6.65 19.97
N GLU A 147 2.63 7.28 19.11
CA GLU A 147 2.35 6.79 17.76
C GLU A 147 3.52 7.03 16.80
N VAL A 148 3.87 5.96 16.08
CA VAL A 148 4.73 5.98 14.90
C VAL A 148 3.89 5.54 13.72
N LEU A 149 3.77 6.40 12.73
CA LEU A 149 2.98 6.17 11.53
C LEU A 149 3.88 5.70 10.39
N LEU A 150 3.67 4.48 9.91
CA LEU A 150 4.37 3.92 8.75
C LEU A 150 3.63 4.30 7.46
N GLN A 151 4.38 4.61 6.41
CA GLN A 151 3.84 4.97 5.11
C GLN A 151 3.07 3.80 4.45
N PRO A 152 2.11 4.11 3.56
CA PRO A 152 1.44 3.14 2.71
C PRO A 152 2.44 2.30 1.92
N TYR A 153 2.04 1.06 1.64
CA TYR A 153 2.83 0.11 0.88
C TYR A 153 4.21 -0.18 1.48
N THR A 154 4.32 -0.12 2.81
CA THR A 154 5.47 -0.68 3.52
C THR A 154 5.50 -2.20 3.29
N CYS A 155 6.66 -2.71 2.88
CA CYS A 155 6.95 -4.12 2.67
C CYS A 155 7.55 -4.73 3.94
N PHE A 156 6.96 -5.82 4.39
CA PHE A 156 7.37 -6.54 5.58
C PHE A 156 7.83 -7.94 5.22
N ARG A 157 8.86 -8.40 5.91
CA ARG A 157 9.25 -9.82 5.97
C ARG A 157 8.97 -10.36 7.35
N VAL A 158 8.32 -11.53 7.40
CA VAL A 158 8.15 -12.28 8.65
C VAL A 158 9.48 -12.93 9.03
N LEU A 159 9.98 -12.61 10.23
CA LEU A 159 11.29 -13.07 10.71
C LEU A 159 11.25 -14.49 11.26
N ASN A 160 10.18 -14.84 11.98
CA ASN A 160 9.98 -16.12 12.66
C ASN A 160 8.52 -16.55 12.54
N ASP A 161 8.27 -17.86 12.66
CA ASP A 161 6.89 -18.35 12.73
C ASP A 161 6.17 -17.79 13.97
N PRO A 162 4.84 -17.56 13.90
CA PRO A 162 4.12 -16.90 14.97
C PRO A 162 4.13 -17.75 16.24
N ILE A 163 4.36 -17.11 17.39
CA ILE A 163 4.38 -17.79 18.69
C ILE A 163 3.31 -17.21 19.62
N GLN A 164 2.73 -18.03 20.47
CA GLN A 164 1.84 -17.55 21.53
C GLN A 164 2.68 -17.02 22.71
N PHE A 165 2.26 -15.92 23.30
CA PHE A 165 2.83 -15.40 24.54
C PHE A 165 1.74 -14.75 25.41
N LYS A 166 2.03 -14.59 26.71
CA LYS A 166 1.15 -13.90 27.64
C LYS A 166 1.58 -12.46 27.84
N ASP A 167 0.67 -11.52 27.61
CA ASP A 167 0.82 -10.11 28.00
C ASP A 167 -0.34 -9.68 28.88
N SER A 168 -0.05 -9.17 30.06
CA SER A 168 -1.07 -8.72 31.04
C SER A 168 -2.16 -9.78 31.31
N GLY A 169 -1.78 -11.07 31.30
CA GLY A 169 -2.67 -12.21 31.52
C GLY A 169 -3.49 -12.66 30.31
N LYS A 170 -3.37 -12.00 29.15
CA LYS A 170 -4.01 -12.39 27.89
C LYS A 170 -3.06 -13.21 27.03
N ASP A 171 -3.57 -14.27 26.41
CA ASP A 171 -2.84 -15.01 25.37
C ASP A 171 -2.91 -14.23 24.04
N VAL A 172 -1.74 -13.93 23.49
CA VAL A 172 -1.57 -13.10 22.30
C VAL A 172 -0.60 -13.78 21.34
N THR A 173 -0.90 -13.72 20.05
CA THR A 173 0.02 -14.20 19.01
C THR A 173 1.06 -13.13 18.69
N LYS A 174 2.35 -13.43 18.90
CA LYS A 174 3.46 -12.59 18.48
C LYS A 174 3.83 -12.88 17.02
N ILE A 175 3.88 -11.83 16.20
CA ILE A 175 4.35 -11.89 14.81
C ILE A 175 5.52 -10.91 14.67
N GLU A 176 6.71 -11.41 14.33
CA GLU A 176 7.90 -10.58 14.19
C GLU A 176 8.12 -10.18 12.73
N LEU A 177 8.17 -8.88 12.47
CA LEU A 177 8.34 -8.31 11.14
C LEU A 177 9.62 -7.47 11.10
N VAL A 178 10.23 -7.41 9.93
CA VAL A 178 11.20 -6.37 9.58
C VAL A 178 10.72 -5.66 8.32
N ILE A 179 10.91 -4.34 8.27
CA ILE A 179 10.73 -3.61 7.01
C ILE A 179 11.85 -4.03 6.07
N GLU A 180 11.49 -4.65 4.95
CA GLU A 180 12.43 -4.99 3.86
C GLU A 180 12.47 -3.93 2.77
N GLY A 181 11.40 -3.16 2.67
CA GLY A 181 11.29 -2.11 1.70
C GLY A 181 10.12 -1.22 2.02
N THR A 182 10.15 -0.07 1.41
CA THR A 182 8.97 0.71 1.09
C THR A 182 8.98 0.74 -0.44
N ALA A 183 7.89 1.11 -1.08
CA ALA A 183 7.89 1.38 -2.51
C ALA A 183 9.00 2.41 -2.84
N TYR A 184 10.19 1.93 -3.23
CA TYR A 184 11.47 2.67 -3.22
C TYR A 184 12.13 2.67 -4.59
N ALA A 185 11.38 2.59 -5.67
CA ALA A 185 11.84 2.78 -7.04
C ALA A 185 10.55 2.88 -7.82
N GLY A 186 10.35 3.92 -8.65
CA GLY A 186 9.15 4.14 -9.46
C GLY A 186 8.17 2.97 -9.41
N THR A 187 7.27 2.98 -8.43
CA THR A 187 6.47 1.80 -8.12
C THR A 187 5.14 1.95 -8.80
N TYR A 188 4.76 0.92 -9.53
CA TYR A 188 3.49 0.87 -10.23
C TYR A 188 2.60 -0.11 -9.52
N CYS A 189 1.44 0.34 -9.06
CA CYS A 189 0.35 -0.52 -8.63
C CYS A 189 -0.55 -0.76 -9.85
N ILE A 190 -0.71 -2.02 -10.25
CA ILE A 190 -1.47 -2.40 -11.45
C ILE A 190 -2.64 -3.28 -11.04
N SER A 191 -3.83 -2.97 -11.57
CA SER A 191 -5.05 -3.76 -11.43
C SER A 191 -5.56 -4.15 -12.81
N GLN A 192 -5.98 -5.41 -12.96
CA GLN A 192 -6.54 -5.94 -14.20
C GLN A 192 -7.96 -6.45 -14.00
N TYR A 193 -8.86 -6.13 -14.94
CA TYR A 193 -10.24 -6.58 -14.99
C TYR A 193 -10.57 -7.06 -16.41
N GLY A 194 -10.48 -8.39 -16.62
CA GLY A 194 -10.52 -8.96 -17.96
C GLY A 194 -9.33 -8.45 -18.78
N GLN A 195 -9.60 -7.81 -19.92
CA GLN A 195 -8.57 -7.19 -20.75
C GLN A 195 -8.25 -5.74 -20.33
N LYS A 196 -8.99 -5.13 -19.41
CA LYS A 196 -8.74 -3.74 -18.98
C LYS A 196 -7.67 -3.70 -17.90
N VAL A 197 -6.78 -2.73 -17.99
CA VAL A 197 -5.69 -2.52 -17.03
C VAL A 197 -5.69 -1.08 -16.56
N PHE A 198 -5.53 -0.90 -15.25
CA PHE A 198 -5.37 0.38 -14.58
C PHE A 198 -4.03 0.37 -13.86
N TRP A 199 -3.28 1.46 -13.93
CA TRP A 199 -2.09 1.62 -13.09
C TRP A 199 -2.13 2.88 -12.25
N PHE A 200 -1.27 2.91 -11.24
CA PHE A 200 -0.82 4.11 -10.57
C PHE A 200 0.68 3.99 -10.33
N GLY A 201 1.45 4.87 -10.99
CA GLY A 201 2.90 4.95 -10.85
C GLY A 201 3.32 6.10 -9.96
N GLN A 202 4.29 5.90 -9.07
CA GLN A 202 4.83 6.97 -8.25
C GLN A 202 6.34 6.82 -8.05
N GLN A 203 7.08 7.92 -8.23
CA GLN A 203 8.47 8.01 -7.78
C GLN A 203 8.54 8.45 -6.31
N ASN A 204 9.35 7.73 -5.53
CA ASN A 204 9.65 8.13 -4.17
C ASN A 204 10.89 9.01 -4.11
N LYS A 205 10.70 10.35 -4.00
CA LYS A 205 11.63 11.33 -3.40
C LYS A 205 10.83 12.57 -2.96
N ALA A 206 11.40 13.38 -2.05
CA ALA A 206 10.89 14.68 -1.58
C ALA A 206 10.61 15.72 -2.70
N ARG A 207 10.91 15.39 -3.95
CA ARG A 207 10.45 16.06 -5.17
C ARG A 207 9.75 15.00 -5.99
N TRP A 208 8.44 15.18 -6.19
CA TRP A 208 7.59 14.31 -6.99
C TRP A 208 7.96 14.48 -8.47
N ASN A 209 9.09 13.91 -8.87
CA ASN A 209 9.53 13.97 -10.27
C ASN A 209 8.46 13.34 -11.17
N PHE A 210 7.91 12.17 -10.80
CA PHE A 210 6.68 11.66 -11.43
C PHE A 210 5.70 11.03 -10.43
N ALA A 211 4.43 11.21 -10.73
CA ALA A 211 3.31 10.42 -10.24
C ALA A 211 2.29 10.39 -11.37
N ASN A 212 1.92 9.21 -11.86
CA ASN A 212 1.06 9.06 -13.01
C ASN A 212 -0.05 8.03 -12.78
N VAL A 213 -1.11 8.21 -13.56
CA VAL A 213 -2.18 7.24 -13.71
C VAL A 213 -2.21 6.79 -15.15
N GLY A 214 -2.83 5.66 -15.40
CA GLY A 214 -2.90 5.09 -16.73
C GLY A 214 -3.99 4.06 -16.83
N TYR A 215 -4.55 4.00 -18.02
CA TYR A 215 -5.62 3.10 -18.38
C TYR A 215 -5.30 2.50 -19.74
N GLY A 216 -5.55 1.21 -19.87
CA GLY A 216 -5.17 0.48 -21.06
C GLY A 216 -5.83 -0.86 -21.16
N THR A 217 -5.30 -1.64 -22.09
CA THR A 217 -5.74 -3.02 -22.31
C THR A 217 -4.56 -3.95 -22.52
N ILE A 218 -4.72 -5.19 -22.06
CA ILE A 218 -3.83 -6.31 -22.37
C ILE A 218 -4.50 -7.21 -23.41
N ASN A 219 -3.75 -7.60 -24.44
CA ASN A 219 -4.21 -8.52 -25.47
C ASN A 219 -3.80 -9.98 -25.17
N ASN A 220 -4.19 -10.89 -26.05
CA ASN A 220 -3.90 -12.33 -25.91
C ASN A 220 -2.41 -12.69 -26.13
N ASP A 221 -1.63 -11.76 -26.68
CA ASP A 221 -0.18 -11.92 -26.92
C ASP A 221 0.66 -11.37 -25.76
N HIS A 222 0.03 -11.15 -24.60
CA HIS A 222 0.65 -10.59 -23.39
C HIS A 222 1.25 -9.20 -23.62
N GLU A 223 0.65 -8.43 -24.52
CA GLU A 223 1.03 -7.03 -24.77
C GLU A 223 0.01 -6.09 -24.15
N LEU A 224 0.50 -5.24 -23.27
CA LEU A 224 -0.24 -4.23 -22.52
C LEU A 224 0.00 -2.86 -23.14
N THR A 225 -1.06 -2.24 -23.65
CA THR A 225 -1.03 -0.87 -24.17
C THR A 225 -1.78 0.05 -23.21
N ILE A 226 -1.10 1.07 -22.67
CA ILE A 226 -1.62 2.00 -21.67
C ILE A 226 -1.52 3.44 -22.19
N GLN A 227 -2.63 4.16 -22.14
CA GLN A 227 -2.60 5.62 -22.15
C GLN A 227 -2.34 6.11 -20.72
N TRP A 228 -1.34 6.95 -20.54
CA TRP A 228 -0.93 7.43 -19.22
C TRP A 228 -0.76 8.93 -19.18
N GLY A 229 -0.81 9.48 -17.96
CA GLY A 229 -0.57 10.88 -17.71
C GLY A 229 -0.12 11.12 -16.28
N ASP A 230 0.83 12.02 -16.13
CA ASP A 230 1.25 12.57 -14.86
C ASP A 230 0.10 13.32 -14.20
N LEU A 231 -0.05 13.11 -12.89
CA LEU A 231 -0.95 13.85 -12.04
C LEU A 231 -0.44 15.30 -11.89
N PRO A 232 -1.32 16.28 -11.58
CA PRO A 232 -0.93 17.68 -11.43
C PRO A 232 0.18 17.96 -10.40
N LEU A 233 0.39 17.02 -9.49
CA LEU A 233 1.40 17.06 -8.44
C LEU A 233 2.82 16.65 -8.92
N ALA A 234 2.93 16.05 -10.11
CA ALA A 234 4.21 15.72 -10.74
C ALA A 234 4.82 16.98 -11.39
N HIS A 235 6.16 17.05 -11.42
CA HIS A 235 6.86 18.20 -11.98
C HIS A 235 6.66 18.31 -13.50
N ASP A 236 6.77 17.19 -14.20
CA ASP A 236 6.98 17.17 -15.64
C ASP A 236 5.67 17.22 -16.46
N LYS A 237 4.54 16.82 -15.85
CA LYS A 237 3.20 16.83 -16.46
C LYS A 237 3.15 16.11 -17.81
N TYR A 238 3.92 15.04 -17.94
CA TYR A 238 3.99 14.26 -19.16
C TYR A 238 2.75 13.37 -19.33
N SER A 239 2.49 12.99 -20.58
CA SER A 239 1.47 11.98 -20.91
C SER A 239 1.86 11.28 -22.20
N GLY A 240 1.26 10.12 -22.47
CA GLY A 240 1.56 9.39 -23.70
C GLY A 240 0.88 8.02 -23.76
N ILE A 241 1.31 7.25 -24.75
CA ILE A 241 0.94 5.84 -24.90
C ILE A 241 2.20 5.01 -24.66
N LEU A 242 2.07 4.02 -23.78
CA LEU A 242 3.10 3.04 -23.48
C LEU A 242 2.63 1.66 -23.95
N THR A 243 3.53 0.91 -24.57
CA THR A 243 3.33 -0.53 -24.80
C THR A 243 4.38 -1.32 -24.02
N LEU A 244 3.89 -2.31 -23.27
CA LEU A 244 4.66 -3.20 -22.43
C LEU A 244 4.43 -4.64 -22.88
N LYS A 245 5.49 -5.41 -23.06
CA LYS A 245 5.42 -6.85 -23.27
C LYS A 245 5.62 -7.56 -21.95
N LEU A 246 4.60 -8.29 -21.49
CA LEU A 246 4.67 -9.09 -20.28
C LEU A 246 5.43 -10.38 -20.57
N SER A 247 6.22 -10.85 -19.61
CA SER A 247 6.77 -12.20 -19.66
C SER A 247 5.66 -13.25 -19.50
N PRO A 248 5.82 -14.47 -20.05
CA PRO A 248 4.79 -15.51 -19.96
C PRO A 248 4.39 -15.89 -18.52
N ASP A 249 5.29 -15.68 -17.57
CA ASP A 249 5.08 -15.93 -16.13
C ASP A 249 4.54 -14.71 -15.36
N TYR A 250 4.28 -13.60 -16.05
CA TYR A 250 3.82 -12.33 -15.49
C TYR A 250 4.74 -11.74 -14.40
N GLN A 251 6.01 -12.15 -14.37
CA GLN A 251 6.99 -11.64 -13.39
C GLN A 251 7.70 -10.38 -13.87
N SER A 252 7.62 -10.06 -15.16
CA SER A 252 8.29 -8.88 -15.71
C SER A 252 7.51 -8.25 -16.87
N MET A 253 7.78 -6.97 -17.11
CA MET A 253 7.29 -6.23 -18.27
C MET A 253 8.44 -5.48 -18.92
N LEU A 254 8.53 -5.56 -20.24
CA LEU A 254 9.50 -4.84 -21.03
C LEU A 254 8.80 -3.75 -21.84
N LYS A 255 9.25 -2.50 -21.71
CA LYS A 255 8.80 -1.40 -22.56
C LYS A 255 9.24 -1.62 -24.01
N THR A 256 8.28 -1.84 -24.89
CA THR A 256 8.51 -2.03 -26.33
C THR A 256 8.23 -0.76 -27.12
N TYR A 257 7.37 0.13 -26.62
CA TYR A 257 7.03 1.39 -27.27
C TYR A 257 6.66 2.47 -26.25
N ASP A 258 7.04 3.71 -26.55
CA ASP A 258 6.64 4.92 -25.84
C ASP A 258 6.48 6.03 -26.87
N SER A 259 5.26 6.56 -26.99
CA SER A 259 4.91 7.53 -28.03
C SER A 259 5.77 8.79 -28.02
N ASN A 260 6.27 9.18 -26.84
CA ASN A 260 6.98 10.43 -26.67
C ASN A 260 8.44 10.26 -26.24
N LYS A 261 8.88 9.02 -25.96
CA LYS A 261 10.22 8.70 -25.40
C LYS A 261 10.53 9.45 -24.11
N ILE A 262 9.50 9.74 -23.31
CA ILE A 262 9.59 10.48 -22.04
C ILE A 262 9.21 9.62 -20.83
N PHE A 263 8.62 8.44 -21.03
CA PHE A 263 8.28 7.54 -19.93
C PHE A 263 9.54 6.84 -19.44
N TRP A 264 9.86 7.00 -18.16
CA TRP A 264 11.06 6.43 -17.57
C TRP A 264 10.86 4.95 -17.20
N GLY A 265 11.96 4.20 -17.21
CA GLY A 265 11.95 2.75 -17.01
C GLY A 265 11.84 1.99 -18.33
N THR A 266 12.62 0.92 -18.43
CA THR A 266 12.66 0.02 -19.60
C THR A 266 12.16 -1.36 -19.24
N GLU A 267 12.54 -1.86 -18.07
CA GLU A 267 12.10 -3.13 -17.52
C GLU A 267 11.45 -2.89 -16.16
N PHE A 268 10.31 -3.55 -15.95
CA PHE A 268 9.55 -3.51 -14.72
C PHE A 268 9.48 -4.93 -14.16
N ARG A 269 9.87 -5.14 -12.90
CA ARG A 269 9.84 -6.46 -12.25
C ARG A 269 8.77 -6.51 -11.20
N ARG A 270 8.00 -7.59 -11.19
CA ARG A 270 6.96 -7.84 -10.20
C ARG A 270 7.60 -8.02 -8.83
N ILE A 271 7.11 -7.28 -7.84
CA ILE A 271 7.63 -7.31 -6.45
C ILE A 271 6.61 -7.83 -5.43
N SER A 272 5.36 -8.10 -5.85
CA SER A 272 4.34 -8.72 -4.99
C SER A 272 3.56 -9.82 -5.72
N ASN A 273 3.33 -10.94 -5.03
CA ASN A 273 2.60 -12.11 -5.53
C ASN A 273 1.09 -12.09 -5.18
N GLU A 274 0.56 -10.96 -4.71
CA GLU A 274 -0.85 -10.82 -4.31
C GLU A 274 -1.66 -10.02 -5.35
N TYR A 275 -2.99 -10.03 -5.20
CA TYR A 275 -4.05 -9.46 -6.07
C TYR A 275 -3.88 -8.01 -6.59
N LEU A 276 -2.85 -7.31 -6.12
CA LEU A 276 -2.36 -6.06 -6.70
C LEU A 276 -0.96 -6.33 -7.25
N ASP A 277 -0.85 -6.37 -8.58
CA ASP A 277 0.43 -6.59 -9.23
C ASP A 277 1.25 -5.31 -9.11
N LYS A 278 2.35 -5.38 -8.37
CA LYS A 278 3.28 -4.26 -8.24
C LYS A 278 4.53 -4.52 -9.02
N PHE A 279 5.00 -3.50 -9.74
CA PHE A 279 6.26 -3.57 -10.45
C PHE A 279 7.22 -2.43 -10.09
N GLU A 280 8.51 -2.72 -10.06
CA GLU A 280 9.60 -1.75 -9.87
C GLU A 280 10.49 -1.64 -11.11
N ILE A 281 11.00 -0.44 -11.37
CA ILE A 281 12.00 -0.17 -12.42
C ILE A 281 13.37 -0.72 -12.00
N ASP A 282 14.02 -1.52 -12.85
CA ASP A 282 15.42 -1.94 -12.61
C ASP A 282 16.37 -0.72 -12.65
N LYS A 283 17.07 -0.48 -11.54
CA LYS A 283 17.96 0.68 -11.34
C LYS A 283 19.36 0.50 -11.92
N ASN A 284 19.72 -0.70 -12.38
CA ASN A 284 21.11 -1.02 -12.75
C ASN A 284 21.44 -0.75 -14.23
N MET A 285 20.53 -0.18 -15.00
CA MET A 285 20.76 0.13 -16.42
C MET A 285 20.66 1.63 -16.67
N LYS A 286 21.74 2.19 -17.24
CA LYS A 286 21.88 3.60 -17.65
C LYS A 286 20.94 3.96 -18.79
#